data_AF-A0A2E9FBS9-F1
#
_entry.id   AF-A0A2E9FBS9-F1
#
_cell.length_a   1.000
_cell.length_b   1.000
_cell.length_c   1.000
_cell.angle_alpha   90.00
_cell.angle_beta   90.00
_cell.angle_gamma   90.00
#
_symmetry.space_group_name_H-M   'P 1'
#
loop_
_entity.id
_entity.type
_entity.pdbx_description
1 polymer ?
#
loop_
_entity_poly.entity_id
_entity_poly.type
_entity_poly.pdbx_seq_one_letter_code
_entity_poly.pdbx_strand_id
1 'polypeptide(L)'
;MIILQTFLYTGLFITTHDAMHGLVLPKHPTLNNYIGCLAVLLYALFSYTKLRKKHQEHHKFPASNKDPDFYDGKHKNFPVWYVNFLSNYLSLSQILGMAIIFNIRKHLLGISTSNLLLFWVVPAISSTLQLFYFGTYLPHRELASGYTDRHRARSNSYSVFLSFLTCYHFGYHWEHHAYPQIPWWQLPHTRK
;
A
#
# COMPACT_ATOMS: atom_id res chain seq x y z
N MET A 1 -15.05 9.59 11.69
CA MET A 1 -15.34 9.04 10.35
C MET A 1 -14.16 9.11 9.39
N ILE A 2 -13.46 10.24 9.23
CA ILE A 2 -12.30 10.35 8.32
C ILE A 2 -11.22 9.30 8.62
N ILE A 3 -10.78 9.16 9.88
CA ILE A 3 -9.77 8.18 10.29
C ILE A 3 -10.20 6.74 9.97
N LEU A 4 -11.46 6.40 10.29
CA LEU A 4 -12.01 5.08 9.97
C LEU A 4 -12.00 4.84 8.45
N GLN A 5 -12.39 5.85 7.66
CA GLN A 5 -12.37 5.74 6.22
C GLN A 5 -10.95 5.57 5.68
N THR A 6 -9.97 6.31 6.22
CA THR A 6 -8.54 6.13 5.89
C THR A 6 -8.09 4.71 6.17
N PHE A 7 -8.45 4.18 7.35
CA PHE A 7 -8.15 2.81 7.73
C PHE A 7 -8.76 1.79 6.75
N LEU A 8 -10.03 1.97 6.36
CA LEU A 8 -10.70 1.12 5.37
C LEU A 8 -10.06 1.22 3.98
N TYR A 9 -9.62 2.41 3.56
CA TYR A 9 -8.85 2.60 2.33
C TYR A 9 -7.53 1.83 2.37
N THR A 10 -6.78 1.95 3.47
CA THR A 10 -5.58 1.14 3.69
C THR A 10 -5.92 -0.35 3.59
N GLY A 11 -7.05 -0.79 4.18
CA GLY A 11 -7.54 -2.17 4.08
C GLY A 11 -7.85 -2.66 2.67
N LEU A 12 -8.39 -1.80 1.79
CA LEU A 12 -8.57 -2.12 0.36
C LEU A 12 -7.22 -2.44 -0.29
N PHE A 13 -6.20 -1.62 -0.05
CA PHE A 13 -4.87 -1.85 -0.61
C PHE A 13 -4.21 -3.10 -0.04
N ILE A 14 -4.33 -3.34 1.26
CA ILE A 14 -3.80 -4.54 1.92
C ILE A 14 -4.46 -5.81 1.37
N THR A 15 -5.77 -5.76 1.10
CA THR A 15 -6.50 -6.87 0.44
C THR A 15 -5.94 -7.13 -0.95
N THR A 16 -5.72 -6.08 -1.73
CA THR A 16 -5.08 -6.17 -3.04
C THR A 16 -3.68 -6.77 -2.96
N HIS A 17 -2.88 -6.34 -1.99
CA HIS A 17 -1.55 -6.88 -1.77
C HIS A 17 -1.58 -8.39 -1.47
N ASP A 18 -2.40 -8.83 -0.52
CA ASP A 18 -2.50 -10.25 -0.18
C ASP A 18 -2.99 -11.08 -1.39
N ALA A 19 -3.84 -10.49 -2.23
CA ALA A 19 -4.23 -11.11 -3.49
C ALA A 19 -3.04 -11.26 -4.45
N MET A 20 -2.08 -10.33 -4.50
CA MET A 20 -0.87 -10.44 -5.34
C MET A 20 -0.01 -11.65 -4.97
N HIS A 21 -0.04 -12.03 -3.69
CA HIS A 21 0.56 -13.26 -3.15
C HIS A 21 -0.33 -14.51 -3.26
N GLY A 22 -1.59 -14.35 -3.66
CA GLY A 22 -2.55 -15.46 -3.76
C GLY A 22 -3.19 -15.85 -2.43
N LEU A 23 -3.18 -14.97 -1.43
CA LEU A 23 -3.52 -15.29 -0.05
C LEU A 23 -4.98 -15.04 0.32
N VAL A 24 -5.70 -14.22 -0.44
CA VAL A 24 -7.11 -13.89 -0.17
C VAL A 24 -7.99 -15.11 -0.35
N LEU A 25 -7.76 -15.89 -1.43
CA LEU A 25 -8.48 -17.13 -1.67
C LEU A 25 -7.59 -18.18 -2.34
N PRO A 26 -6.67 -18.83 -1.58
CA PRO A 26 -5.60 -19.68 -2.15
C PRO A 26 -6.10 -20.84 -3.00
N LYS A 27 -7.28 -21.39 -2.65
CA LYS A 27 -7.90 -22.52 -3.38
C LYS A 27 -8.57 -22.10 -4.69
N HIS A 28 -8.77 -20.80 -4.93
CA HIS A 28 -9.44 -20.27 -6.13
C HIS A 28 -8.66 -19.08 -6.72
N PRO A 29 -7.55 -19.32 -7.44
CA PRO A 29 -6.65 -18.27 -7.92
C PRO A 29 -7.33 -17.20 -8.79
N THR A 30 -8.29 -17.62 -9.61
CA THR A 30 -9.09 -16.72 -10.44
C THR A 30 -9.88 -15.74 -9.58
N LEU A 31 -10.63 -16.24 -8.60
CA LEU A 31 -11.44 -15.40 -7.71
C LEU A 31 -10.57 -14.54 -6.79
N ASN A 32 -9.44 -15.06 -6.30
CA ASN A 32 -8.44 -14.28 -5.58
C ASN A 32 -8.00 -13.03 -6.37
N ASN A 33 -7.64 -13.22 -7.65
CA ASN A 33 -7.22 -12.10 -8.49
C ASN A 33 -8.37 -11.12 -8.78
N TYR A 34 -9.59 -11.62 -8.94
CA TYR A 34 -10.77 -10.75 -9.09
C TYR A 34 -10.99 -9.88 -7.85
N ILE A 35 -10.88 -10.45 -6.64
CA ILE A 35 -11.01 -9.68 -5.39
C ILE A 35 -9.91 -8.61 -5.30
N GLY A 36 -8.66 -8.97 -5.59
CA GLY A 36 -7.55 -8.02 -5.60
C GLY A 36 -7.72 -6.90 -6.62
N CYS A 37 -8.25 -7.23 -7.80
CA CYS A 37 -8.56 -6.27 -8.86
C CYS A 37 -9.68 -5.31 -8.45
N LEU A 38 -10.79 -5.84 -7.92
CA LEU A 38 -11.90 -5.04 -7.45
C LEU A 38 -11.48 -4.09 -6.32
N ALA A 39 -10.74 -4.60 -5.33
CA ALA A 39 -10.29 -3.79 -4.19
C ALA A 39 -9.43 -2.60 -4.65
N VAL A 40 -8.52 -2.80 -5.60
CA VAL A 40 -7.64 -1.73 -6.06
C VAL A 40 -8.29 -0.79 -7.07
N LEU A 41 -9.28 -1.29 -7.81
CA LEU A 41 -10.18 -0.48 -8.63
C LEU A 41 -10.96 0.49 -7.74
N LEU A 42 -11.55 -0.01 -6.65
CA LEU A 42 -12.28 0.80 -5.66
C LEU A 42 -11.38 1.77 -4.90
N TYR A 43 -10.11 1.41 -4.69
CA TYR A 43 -9.14 2.29 -4.04
C TYR A 43 -8.90 3.57 -4.86
N ALA A 44 -8.42 3.45 -6.10
CA ALA A 44 -8.19 4.62 -6.97
C ALA A 44 -8.00 4.24 -8.45
N LEU A 45 -8.78 3.29 -8.95
CA LEU A 45 -8.70 2.81 -10.34
C LEU A 45 -7.32 2.26 -10.73
N PHE A 46 -6.61 1.65 -9.79
CA PHE A 46 -5.29 1.10 -10.08
C PHE A 46 -5.36 -0.15 -10.95
N SER A 47 -4.29 -0.39 -11.72
CA SER A 47 -4.12 -1.65 -12.43
C SER A 47 -3.51 -2.69 -11.49
N TYR A 48 -4.27 -3.74 -11.19
CA TYR A 48 -3.82 -4.88 -10.40
C TYR A 48 -2.55 -5.52 -11.01
N THR A 49 -2.52 -5.72 -12.33
CA THR A 49 -1.38 -6.33 -13.02
C THR A 49 -0.10 -5.48 -12.89
N LYS A 50 -0.21 -4.16 -13.07
CA LYS A 50 0.93 -3.23 -12.93
C LYS A 50 1.46 -3.26 -11.50
N LEU A 51 0.56 -3.16 -10.51
CA LEU A 51 0.94 -3.19 -9.10
C LEU A 51 1.57 -4.53 -8.72
N ARG A 52 1.01 -5.66 -9.16
CA ARG A 52 1.57 -6.99 -8.89
C ARG A 52 2.98 -7.14 -9.42
N LYS A 53 3.24 -6.66 -10.64
CA LYS A 53 4.59 -6.67 -11.22
C LYS A 53 5.56 -5.82 -10.39
N LYS A 54 5.16 -4.60 -10.03
CA LYS A 54 5.99 -3.70 -9.20
C LYS A 54 6.26 -4.28 -7.82
N HIS A 55 5.25 -4.89 -7.20
CA HIS A 55 5.39 -5.58 -5.92
C HIS A 55 6.38 -6.76 -5.99
N GLN A 56 6.35 -7.53 -7.08
CA GLN A 56 7.35 -8.57 -7.33
C GLN A 56 8.76 -8.00 -7.51
N GLU A 57 8.90 -6.87 -8.21
CA GLU A 57 10.18 -6.17 -8.37
C GLU A 57 10.74 -5.70 -7.02
N HIS A 58 9.88 -5.14 -6.17
CA HIS A 58 10.19 -4.74 -4.79
C HIS A 58 10.73 -5.92 -3.96
N HIS A 59 10.03 -7.05 -3.93
CA HIS A 59 10.50 -8.25 -3.21
C HIS A 59 11.80 -8.84 -3.78
N LYS A 60 11.99 -8.77 -5.10
CA LYS A 60 13.13 -9.40 -5.76
C LYS A 60 14.40 -8.56 -5.65
N PHE A 61 14.27 -7.24 -5.65
CA PHE A 61 15.40 -6.32 -5.71
C PHE A 61 15.29 -5.20 -4.67
N PRO A 62 14.99 -5.50 -3.39
CA PRO A 62 14.68 -4.45 -2.41
C PRO A 62 15.82 -3.45 -2.26
N ALA A 63 15.48 -2.20 -1.99
CA ALA A 63 16.42 -1.10 -1.78
C ALA A 63 17.51 -1.01 -2.88
N SER A 64 17.09 -1.13 -4.15
CA SER A 64 17.96 -1.02 -5.31
C SER A 64 17.34 -0.11 -6.38
N ASN A 65 18.08 0.18 -7.45
CA ASN A 65 17.56 0.93 -8.60
C ASN A 65 16.44 0.21 -9.37
N LYS A 66 16.19 -1.08 -9.09
CA LYS A 66 15.08 -1.86 -9.67
C LYS A 66 13.86 -1.93 -8.75
N ASP A 67 13.98 -1.44 -7.52
CA ASP A 67 12.88 -1.39 -6.57
C ASP A 67 12.01 -0.15 -6.84
N PRO A 68 10.75 -0.31 -7.28
CA PRO A 68 9.87 0.84 -7.53
C PRO A 68 9.51 1.60 -6.25
N ASP A 69 9.71 0.99 -5.08
CA ASP A 69 9.41 1.57 -3.78
C ASP A 69 10.61 2.25 -3.15
N PHE A 70 11.80 2.12 -3.74
CA PHE A 70 12.99 2.76 -3.23
C PHE A 70 13.08 4.23 -3.66
N TYR A 71 13.86 5.03 -2.92
CA TYR A 71 14.06 6.42 -3.29
C TYR A 71 14.85 6.53 -4.61
N ASP A 72 14.91 7.72 -5.19
CA ASP A 72 15.47 8.02 -6.52
C ASP A 72 17.01 7.82 -6.66
N GLY A 73 17.66 7.15 -5.71
CA GLY A 73 19.11 6.97 -5.65
C GLY A 73 19.89 8.21 -5.18
N LYS A 74 19.24 9.36 -4.99
CA LYS A 74 19.88 10.63 -4.60
C LYS A 74 19.35 11.18 -3.28
N HIS A 75 18.03 11.18 -3.09
CA HIS A 75 17.34 11.87 -2.01
C HIS A 75 16.64 10.89 -1.08
N LYS A 76 17.20 10.71 0.12
CA LYS A 76 16.65 9.81 1.16
C LYS A 76 15.56 10.45 2.04
N ASN A 77 15.30 11.75 1.88
CA ASN A 77 14.37 12.47 2.73
C ASN A 77 12.91 12.11 2.40
N PHE A 78 12.09 12.03 3.44
CA PHE A 78 10.72 11.53 3.38
C PHE A 78 9.86 12.17 2.27
N PRO A 79 9.80 13.51 2.10
CA PRO A 79 8.90 14.11 1.11
C PRO A 79 9.24 13.75 -0.33
N VAL A 80 10.52 13.78 -0.69
CA VAL A 80 10.97 13.48 -2.07
C VAL A 80 10.75 12.01 -2.39
N TRP A 81 11.05 11.13 -1.44
CA TRP A 81 10.79 9.70 -1.59
C TRP A 81 9.28 9.43 -1.72
N TYR A 82 8.43 10.07 -0.93
CA TYR A 82 6.98 9.91 -1.05
C TYR A 82 6.46 10.31 -2.44
N VAL A 83 6.94 11.42 -2.99
CA VAL A 83 6.57 11.86 -4.34
C VAL A 83 7.07 10.87 -5.41
N ASN A 84 8.29 10.36 -5.29
CA ASN A 84 8.83 9.33 -6.18
C ASN A 84 8.01 8.03 -6.12
N PHE A 85 7.63 7.61 -4.91
CA PHE A 85 6.75 6.46 -4.70
C PHE A 85 5.41 6.67 -5.42
N LEU A 86 4.74 7.80 -5.19
CA LEU A 86 3.46 8.09 -5.84
C LEU A 86 3.57 8.13 -7.37
N SER A 87 4.61 8.76 -7.92
CA SER A 87 4.80 8.89 -9.38
C SER A 87 5.04 7.53 -10.06
N ASN A 88 5.60 6.58 -9.33
CA ASN A 88 5.75 5.21 -9.81
C ASN A 88 4.41 4.51 -10.02
N TYR A 89 3.38 4.85 -9.24
CA TYR A 89 2.09 4.16 -9.27
C TYR A 89 1.02 4.92 -10.03
N LEU A 90 0.89 6.22 -9.77
CA LEU A 90 -0.17 7.06 -10.32
C LEU A 90 0.04 7.35 -11.80
N SER A 91 -1.05 7.31 -12.57
CA SER A 91 -1.11 7.74 -13.96
C SER A 91 -2.08 8.90 -14.14
N LEU A 92 -1.86 9.70 -15.18
CA LEU A 92 -2.78 10.79 -15.53
C LEU A 92 -4.20 10.27 -15.84
N SER A 93 -4.31 9.08 -16.43
CA SER A 93 -5.60 8.42 -16.69
C SER A 93 -6.37 8.10 -15.40
N GLN A 94 -5.68 7.69 -14.33
CA GLN A 94 -6.32 7.46 -13.02
C GLN A 94 -6.81 8.76 -12.41
N ILE A 95 -5.98 9.81 -12.46
CA ILE A 95 -6.36 11.14 -11.96
C ILE A 95 -7.59 11.65 -12.71
N LEU A 96 -7.61 11.52 -14.03
CA LEU A 96 -8.76 11.91 -14.85
C LEU A 96 -10.01 11.06 -14.53
N GLY A 97 -9.86 9.74 -14.40
CA GLY A 97 -10.96 8.84 -14.03
C GLY A 97 -11.55 9.18 -12.66
N MET A 98 -10.70 9.45 -11.67
CA MET A 98 -11.14 9.88 -10.34
C MET A 98 -11.83 11.25 -10.37
N ALA A 99 -11.35 12.19 -11.19
CA ALA A 99 -12.01 13.48 -11.40
C ALA A 99 -13.39 13.34 -12.07
N ILE A 100 -13.55 12.41 -13.02
CA ILE A 100 -14.85 12.10 -13.62
C ILE A 100 -15.80 11.53 -12.57
N ILE A 101 -15.36 10.54 -11.78
CA ILE A 101 -16.17 9.96 -10.69
C ILE A 101 -16.56 11.03 -9.66
N PHE A 102 -15.64 11.93 -9.31
CA PHE A 102 -15.91 13.06 -8.43
C PHE A 102 -17.09 13.90 -8.95
N ASN A 103 -17.01 14.31 -10.22
CA ASN A 103 -18.01 15.18 -10.82
C ASN A 103 -19.35 14.46 -11.03
N ILE A 104 -19.34 13.18 -11.38
CA ILE A 104 -20.55 12.35 -11.44
C ILE A 104 -21.24 12.33 -10.07
N ARG A 105 -20.50 12.04 -8.99
CA ARG A 105 -21.08 11.99 -7.63
C ARG A 105 -21.61 13.35 -7.18
N LYS A 106 -20.90 14.43 -7.51
CA LYS A 106 -21.31 15.79 -7.19
C LYS A 106 -22.58 16.20 -7.94
N HIS A 107 -22.59 16.01 -9.26
CA HIS A 107 -23.60 16.60 -10.14
C HIS A 107 -24.80 15.68 -10.40
N LEU A 108 -24.61 14.36 -10.43
CA LEU A 108 -25.71 13.40 -10.66
C LEU A 108 -26.31 12.87 -9.36
N LEU A 109 -25.50 12.65 -8.32
CA LEU A 109 -25.98 12.13 -7.03
C LEU A 109 -26.20 13.23 -5.99
N GLY A 110 -25.90 14.49 -6.32
CA GLY A 110 -26.12 15.64 -5.43
C GLY A 110 -25.26 15.63 -4.16
N ILE A 111 -24.15 14.87 -4.13
CA ILE A 111 -23.29 14.79 -2.95
C ILE A 111 -22.53 16.11 -2.81
N SER A 112 -22.56 16.71 -1.61
CA SER A 112 -21.86 17.97 -1.34
C SER A 112 -20.35 17.83 -1.56
N THR A 113 -19.73 18.89 -2.10
CA THR A 113 -18.28 18.97 -2.29
C THR A 113 -17.54 18.67 -0.99
N SER A 114 -17.99 19.21 0.14
CA SER A 114 -17.38 18.99 1.45
C SER A 114 -17.38 17.51 1.83
N ASN A 115 -18.48 16.78 1.59
CA ASN A 115 -18.54 15.35 1.90
C ASN A 115 -17.62 14.54 0.99
N LEU A 116 -17.53 14.86 -0.31
CA LEU A 116 -16.59 14.22 -1.22
C LEU A 116 -15.14 14.47 -0.81
N LEU A 117 -14.81 15.69 -0.38
CA LEU A 117 -13.46 16.01 0.08
C LEU A 117 -13.14 15.27 1.38
N LEU A 118 -13.99 15.38 2.40
CA LEU A 118 -13.72 14.87 3.75
C LEU A 118 -13.81 13.34 3.86
N PHE A 119 -14.68 12.69 3.09
CA PHE A 119 -14.97 11.26 3.23
C PHE A 119 -14.55 10.42 2.03
N TRP A 120 -14.04 11.02 0.96
CA TRP A 120 -13.54 10.27 -0.20
C TRP A 120 -12.10 10.67 -0.55
N VAL A 121 -11.84 11.94 -0.81
CA VAL A 121 -10.50 12.41 -1.24
C VAL A 121 -9.48 12.40 -0.11
N VAL A 122 -9.78 13.06 1.02
CA VAL A 122 -8.86 13.14 2.17
C VAL A 122 -8.52 11.75 2.71
N PRO A 123 -9.47 10.81 2.90
CA PRO A 123 -9.15 9.46 3.34
C PRO A 123 -8.24 8.70 2.38
N ALA A 124 -8.48 8.79 1.07
CA ALA A 124 -7.67 8.11 0.05
C ALA A 124 -6.23 8.65 -0.03
N ILE A 125 -6.03 9.96 0.12
CA ILE A 125 -4.68 10.55 0.20
C ILE A 125 -4.00 10.20 1.53
N SER A 126 -4.76 10.19 2.62
CA SER A 126 -4.23 9.85 3.94
C SER A 126 -3.80 8.37 3.99
N SER A 127 -4.49 7.48 3.29
CA SER A 127 -4.11 6.07 3.24
C SER A 127 -2.85 5.85 2.41
N THR A 128 -2.59 6.63 1.35
CA THR A 128 -1.30 6.54 0.63
C THR A 128 -0.14 6.97 1.52
N LEU A 129 -0.32 8.02 2.33
CA LEU A 129 0.66 8.43 3.34
C LEU A 129 0.88 7.33 4.39
N GLN A 130 -0.20 6.73 4.89
CA GLN A 130 -0.14 5.65 5.88
C GLN A 130 0.59 4.41 5.33
N LEU A 131 0.20 3.95 4.14
CA LEU A 131 0.82 2.83 3.44
C LEU A 131 2.30 3.09 3.19
N PHE A 132 2.64 4.26 2.64
CA PHE A 132 4.03 4.62 2.38
C PHE A 132 4.85 4.69 3.68
N TYR A 133 4.34 5.36 4.71
CA TYR A 133 5.10 5.53 5.95
C TYR A 133 5.38 4.21 6.65
N PHE A 134 4.35 3.40 6.88
CA PHE A 134 4.48 2.16 7.66
C PHE A 134 4.88 0.94 6.83
N GLY A 135 4.51 0.90 5.55
CA GLY A 135 4.75 -0.22 4.64
C GLY A 135 5.96 -0.04 3.73
N THR A 136 6.53 1.15 3.61
CA THR A 136 7.66 1.40 2.68
C THR A 136 8.81 2.16 3.37
N TYR A 137 8.57 3.40 3.77
CA TYR A 137 9.61 4.30 4.28
C TYR A 137 10.25 3.80 5.57
N LEU A 138 9.45 3.56 6.62
CA LEU A 138 9.98 3.10 7.90
C LEU A 138 10.71 1.75 7.81
N PRO A 139 10.17 0.71 7.14
CA PRO A 139 10.84 -0.59 7.04
C PRO A 139 12.09 -0.57 6.14
N HIS A 140 12.09 0.20 5.05
CA HIS A 140 13.19 0.19 4.07
C HIS A 140 14.18 1.35 4.17
N ARG A 141 13.95 2.36 5.01
CA ARG A 141 14.96 3.41 5.19
C ARG A 141 16.26 2.81 5.74
N GLU A 142 17.35 3.16 5.10
CA GLU A 142 18.69 2.76 5.51
C GLU A 142 19.03 3.35 6.88
N LEU A 143 19.66 2.55 7.73
CA LEU A 143 20.23 3.01 9.00
C LEU A 143 21.70 3.42 8.83
N ALA A 144 22.26 4.03 9.87
CA ALA A 144 23.70 4.29 9.94
C ALA A 144 24.55 3.00 9.77
N SER A 145 24.02 1.84 10.17
CA SER A 145 24.65 0.53 9.98
C SER A 145 24.52 -0.05 8.56
N GLY A 146 23.84 0.65 7.65
CA GLY A 146 23.50 0.14 6.33
C GLY A 146 22.45 -0.98 6.35
N TYR A 147 22.29 -1.67 5.22
CA TYR A 147 21.46 -2.87 5.10
C TYR A 147 22.24 -4.12 5.51
N THR A 148 21.66 -4.90 6.42
CA THR A 148 22.33 -6.04 7.05
C THR A 148 21.89 -7.40 6.50
N ASP A 149 20.81 -7.46 5.74
CA ASP A 149 20.22 -8.70 5.24
C ASP A 149 19.70 -8.55 3.80
N ARG A 150 19.36 -9.68 3.18
CA ARG A 150 18.90 -9.73 1.77
C ARG A 150 17.55 -9.07 1.52
N HIS A 151 16.69 -9.02 2.53
CA HIS A 151 15.35 -8.43 2.43
C HIS A 151 15.40 -6.91 2.56
N ARG A 152 16.48 -6.37 3.15
CA ARG A 152 16.73 -4.93 3.29
C ARG A 152 15.51 -4.18 3.84
N ALA A 153 14.84 -4.84 4.78
CA ALA A 153 13.60 -4.43 5.42
C ALA A 153 13.74 -4.62 6.93
N ARG A 154 12.93 -3.93 7.71
CA ARG A 154 12.89 -4.10 9.16
C ARG A 154 11.47 -4.03 9.66
N SER A 155 11.25 -4.71 10.78
CA SER A 155 9.96 -4.67 11.46
C SER A 155 9.98 -3.69 12.60
N ASN A 156 8.87 -2.98 12.81
CA ASN A 156 8.73 -2.08 13.94
C ASN A 156 8.51 -2.85 15.25
N SER A 157 8.61 -2.17 16.39
CA SER A 157 8.42 -2.74 17.73
C SER A 157 7.06 -2.38 18.35
N TYR A 158 6.06 -2.07 17.52
CA TYR A 158 4.73 -1.73 18.02
C TYR A 158 4.02 -2.96 18.59
N SER A 159 3.10 -2.72 19.53
CA SER A 159 2.21 -3.77 20.01
C SER A 159 1.38 -4.33 18.84
N VAL A 160 0.90 -5.57 18.96
CA VAL A 160 0.04 -6.20 17.94
C VAL A 160 -1.13 -5.29 17.57
N PHE A 161 -1.81 -4.73 18.58
CA PHE A 161 -2.92 -3.81 18.38
C PHE A 161 -2.52 -2.54 17.60
N LEU A 162 -1.42 -1.89 17.96
CA LEU A 162 -0.97 -0.70 17.23
C LEU A 162 -0.53 -1.04 15.81
N SER A 163 0.13 -2.18 15.62
CA SER A 163 0.56 -2.66 14.30
C SER A 163 -0.64 -2.91 13.36
N PHE A 164 -1.75 -3.42 13.89
CA PHE A 164 -3.03 -3.53 13.17
C PHE A 164 -3.53 -2.15 12.74
N LEU A 165 -3.65 -1.21 13.68
CA LEU A 165 -4.17 0.13 13.40
C LEU A 165 -3.29 0.92 12.42
N THR A 166 -1.97 0.74 12.48
CA THR A 166 -1.03 1.50 11.65
C THR A 166 -1.02 1.05 10.20
N CYS A 167 -1.08 -0.26 9.93
CA CYS A 167 -1.04 -0.77 8.55
C CYS A 167 -1.38 -2.27 8.46
N TYR A 168 -2.41 -2.76 9.15
CA TYR A 168 -2.81 -4.18 9.08
C TYR A 168 -1.62 -5.14 9.28
N HIS A 169 -0.79 -4.88 10.29
CA HIS A 169 0.42 -5.65 10.58
C HIS A 169 1.56 -5.61 9.55
N PHE A 170 1.51 -4.76 8.53
CA PHE A 170 2.66 -4.57 7.63
C PHE A 170 3.89 -3.94 8.30
N GLY A 171 3.72 -3.45 9.52
CA GLY A 171 4.84 -3.14 10.40
C GLY A 171 5.78 -4.34 10.65
N TYR A 172 5.29 -5.57 10.51
CA TYR A 172 6.07 -6.82 10.47
C TYR A 172 6.63 -7.06 9.05
N HIS A 173 7.30 -6.03 8.51
CA HIS A 173 7.65 -5.99 7.09
C HIS A 173 8.80 -6.95 6.74
N TRP A 174 9.74 -7.15 7.66
CA TRP A 174 10.78 -8.15 7.46
C TRP A 174 10.18 -9.55 7.39
N GLU A 175 9.24 -9.89 8.29
CA GLU A 175 8.56 -11.18 8.28
C GLU A 175 7.75 -11.37 7.01
N HIS A 176 7.10 -10.32 6.51
CA HIS A 176 6.43 -10.32 5.22
C HIS A 176 7.36 -10.67 4.05
N HIS A 177 8.55 -10.04 3.99
CA HIS A 177 9.55 -10.36 2.96
C HIS A 177 10.15 -11.77 3.11
N ALA A 178 10.32 -12.24 4.34
CA ALA A 178 10.85 -13.57 4.63
C ALA A 178 9.82 -14.69 4.37
N TYR A 179 8.55 -14.42 4.63
CA TYR A 179 7.44 -15.37 4.56
C TYR A 179 6.25 -14.79 3.76
N PRO A 180 6.42 -14.52 2.45
CA PRO A 180 5.40 -13.89 1.61
C PRO A 180 4.13 -14.75 1.43
N GLN A 181 4.16 -16.00 1.88
CA GLN A 181 3.01 -16.90 1.93
C GLN A 181 2.12 -16.72 3.16
N ILE A 182 2.50 -15.86 4.12
CA ILE A 182 1.76 -15.62 5.34
C ILE A 182 0.89 -14.36 5.16
N PRO A 183 -0.43 -14.46 5.37
CA PRO A 183 -1.32 -13.32 5.22
C PRO A 183 -1.11 -12.30 6.33
N TRP A 184 -1.52 -11.06 6.08
CA TRP A 184 -1.23 -9.93 6.96
C TRP A 184 -1.65 -10.17 8.42
N TRP A 185 -2.81 -10.82 8.64
CA TRP A 185 -3.34 -11.07 9.99
C TRP A 185 -2.57 -12.12 10.79
N GLN A 186 -1.72 -12.91 10.13
CA GLN A 186 -0.89 -13.94 10.77
C GLN A 186 0.56 -13.50 10.99
N LEU A 187 1.02 -12.43 10.34
CA LEU A 187 2.39 -11.91 10.49
C LEU A 187 2.86 -11.78 11.96
N PRO A 188 2.04 -11.27 12.92
CA PRO A 188 2.48 -11.15 14.31
C PRO A 188 2.92 -12.47 14.96
N HIS A 189 2.40 -13.62 14.50
CA HIS A 189 2.72 -14.94 15.04
C HIS A 189 4.01 -15.54 14.46
N THR A 190 4.58 -14.90 13.45
CA THR A 190 5.83 -15.37 12.81
C THR A 190 7.07 -14.84 13.51
N ARG A 191 6.91 -13.79 14.33
CA ARG A 191 7.99 -13.21 15.13
C ARG A 191 8.26 -14.08 16.34
N LYS A 192 9.50 -14.57 16.45
CA LYS A 192 9.99 -15.35 17.59
C LYS A 192 10.61 -14.44 18.64
#